data_AF-A0A0A1U9H0-F1
#
_entry.id   AF-A0A0A1U9H0-F1
#
_cell.length_a   1.000
_cell.length_b   1.000
_cell.length_c   1.000
_cell.angle_alpha   90.00
_cell.angle_beta   90.00
_cell.angle_gamma   90.00
#
_symmetry.space_group_name_H-M   'P 1'
#
loop_
_entity.id
_entity.type
_entity.pdbx_description
1 polymer ?
#
loop_
_entity_poly.entity_id
_entity_poly.type
_entity_poly.pdbx_seq_one_letter_code
_entity_poly.pdbx_strand_id
1 'polypeptide(L)'
;MELSEKEQHKFYKVVVWYLASYSAFSEDKKNCFDFKNLTYTKSDRNAFGVNIPKNVKSLDVACFSQCEVQEVQLPDNLTSLAEYCFSKCYFLERVILSKNIIHIGSYCFSDCTGLTFLKFECHIQTLEENTFANCSSLKTLDIPNGVKTIGDECFVNCSALEIVNMPYTLEEISTKCFENCISLRDVVIPNGVTRLGKECFLQCIRLTEIVKNERLYEDIY
;
A
#
# COMPACT_ATOMS: atom_id res chain seq x y z
N MET A 1 61.49 -5.77 -29.17
CA MET A 1 60.19 -5.14 -29.49
C MET A 1 59.15 -6.24 -29.35
N GLU A 2 58.75 -6.53 -28.11
CA GLU A 2 57.73 -7.55 -27.83
C GLU A 2 56.44 -6.82 -27.46
N LEU A 3 55.41 -7.06 -28.26
CA LEU A 3 54.08 -6.49 -28.11
C LEU A 3 53.39 -7.11 -26.89
N SER A 4 52.95 -6.25 -25.98
CA SER A 4 52.26 -6.56 -24.74
C SER A 4 51.06 -7.50 -24.94
N GLU A 5 50.96 -8.52 -24.10
CA GLU A 5 49.79 -9.38 -23.95
C GLU A 5 48.52 -8.54 -23.77
N LYS A 6 47.55 -8.71 -24.67
CA LYS A 6 46.23 -8.11 -24.52
C LYS A 6 45.53 -8.76 -23.32
N GLU A 7 45.29 -7.98 -22.27
CA GLU A 7 44.45 -8.37 -21.14
C GLU A 7 43.04 -8.79 -21.64
N GLN A 8 42.78 -10.09 -21.68
CA GLN A 8 41.43 -10.61 -21.89
C GLN A 8 40.60 -10.34 -20.64
N HIS A 9 39.82 -9.26 -20.69
CA HIS A 9 38.82 -8.97 -19.67
C HIS A 9 37.72 -10.04 -19.73
N LYS A 10 37.64 -10.89 -18.72
CA LYS A 10 36.51 -11.83 -18.55
C LYS A 10 35.34 -11.09 -17.91
N PHE A 11 34.22 -11.06 -18.61
CA PHE A 11 32.99 -10.44 -18.15
C PHE A 11 32.12 -11.48 -17.42
N TYR A 12 31.77 -11.23 -16.15
CA TYR A 12 31.07 -12.21 -15.30
C TYR A 12 29.57 -11.94 -15.17
N LYS A 13 29.15 -10.67 -15.08
CA LYS A 13 27.73 -10.27 -14.99
C LYS A 13 27.51 -8.79 -15.31
N VAL A 14 26.39 -8.46 -15.95
CA VAL A 14 25.82 -7.11 -16.06
C VAL A 14 24.85 -6.93 -14.89
N VAL A 15 25.04 -5.87 -14.10
CA VAL A 15 24.05 -5.48 -13.08
C VAL A 15 23.21 -4.35 -13.66
N VAL A 16 21.90 -4.56 -13.73
CA VAL A 16 20.96 -3.59 -14.30
C VAL A 16 20.22 -2.89 -13.17
N TRP A 17 20.41 -1.57 -13.09
CA TRP A 17 19.85 -0.73 -12.02
C TRP A 17 18.60 0.06 -12.42
N TYR A 18 18.34 0.23 -13.72
CA TYR A 18 17.12 0.90 -14.17
C TYR A 18 15.89 0.00 -13.96
N LEU A 19 14.72 0.62 -13.93
CA LEU A 19 13.44 -0.07 -13.80
C LEU A 19 13.16 -0.94 -15.04
N ALA A 20 12.97 -2.24 -14.85
CA ALA A 20 12.64 -3.16 -15.94
C ALA A 20 11.38 -3.96 -15.61
N SER A 21 10.53 -4.20 -16.61
CA SER A 21 9.40 -5.11 -16.45
C SER A 21 9.89 -6.55 -16.26
N TYR A 22 9.06 -7.38 -15.62
CA TYR A 22 9.40 -8.80 -15.44
C TYR A 22 9.46 -9.54 -16.79
N SER A 23 8.60 -9.20 -17.74
CA SER A 23 8.63 -9.71 -19.12
C SER A 23 9.98 -9.48 -19.80
N ALA A 24 10.52 -8.26 -19.75
CA ALA A 24 11.82 -7.94 -20.35
C ALA A 24 12.94 -8.82 -19.75
N PHE A 25 12.91 -9.03 -18.44
CA PHE A 25 13.82 -9.96 -17.78
C PHE A 25 13.61 -11.42 -18.22
N SER A 26 12.36 -11.86 -18.36
CA SER A 26 12.01 -13.25 -18.68
C SER A 26 12.39 -13.66 -20.12
N GLU A 27 12.42 -12.69 -21.04
CA GLU A 27 12.84 -12.87 -22.43
C GLU A 27 14.37 -12.90 -22.55
N ASP A 28 15.08 -12.08 -21.78
CA ASP A 28 16.54 -12.02 -21.71
C ASP A 28 17.14 -13.11 -20.78
N LYS A 29 16.88 -14.39 -21.10
CA LYS A 29 17.40 -15.60 -20.38
C LYS A 29 18.94 -15.77 -20.40
N LYS A 30 19.71 -14.70 -20.63
CA LYS A 30 21.17 -14.73 -20.51
C LYS A 30 21.52 -14.68 -19.02
N ASN A 31 22.11 -15.76 -18.51
CA ASN A 31 22.57 -15.93 -17.12
C ASN A 31 23.58 -14.87 -16.61
N CYS A 32 23.94 -13.87 -17.42
CA CYS A 32 24.83 -12.80 -17.03
C CYS A 32 24.11 -11.53 -16.55
N PHE A 33 22.78 -11.37 -16.66
CA PHE A 33 22.08 -10.16 -16.20
C PHE A 33 21.48 -10.33 -14.79
N ASP A 34 21.76 -9.37 -13.91
CA ASP A 34 21.26 -9.27 -12.54
C ASP A 34 20.48 -7.96 -12.40
N PHE A 35 19.16 -8.04 -12.54
CA PHE A 35 18.27 -6.88 -12.45
C PHE A 35 17.94 -6.58 -11.00
N LYS A 36 18.21 -5.34 -10.56
CA LYS A 36 17.97 -4.91 -9.17
C LYS A 36 16.56 -4.39 -8.93
N ASN A 37 15.90 -3.86 -9.95
CA ASN A 37 14.61 -3.18 -9.86
C ASN A 37 13.62 -3.75 -10.88
N LEU A 38 13.14 -4.97 -10.61
CA LEU A 38 12.11 -5.60 -11.43
C LEU A 38 10.72 -5.18 -10.97
N THR A 39 9.93 -4.65 -11.91
CA THR A 39 8.53 -4.32 -11.71
C THR A 39 7.65 -5.36 -12.37
N TYR A 40 6.63 -5.83 -11.65
CA TYR A 40 5.59 -6.67 -12.22
C TYR A 40 4.45 -5.78 -12.71
N THR A 41 4.20 -5.84 -14.02
CA THR A 41 3.21 -5.01 -14.70
C THR A 41 1.90 -5.78 -14.92
N LYS A 42 0.84 -5.08 -15.33
CA LYS A 42 -0.42 -5.73 -15.74
C LYS A 42 -0.21 -6.72 -16.90
N SER A 43 0.69 -6.40 -17.83
CA SER A 43 1.08 -7.28 -18.93
C SER A 43 1.77 -8.54 -18.41
N ASP A 44 2.66 -8.40 -17.41
CA ASP A 44 3.31 -9.54 -16.77
C ASP A 44 2.29 -10.43 -16.06
N ARG A 45 1.34 -9.84 -15.32
CA ARG A 45 0.23 -10.58 -14.69
C ARG A 45 -0.59 -11.35 -15.71
N ASN A 46 -0.89 -10.74 -16.86
CA ASN A 46 -1.64 -11.41 -17.93
C ASN A 46 -0.85 -12.57 -18.57
N ALA A 47 0.48 -12.50 -18.60
CA ALA A 47 1.34 -13.52 -19.19
C ALA A 47 1.72 -14.65 -18.22
N PHE A 48 1.98 -14.33 -16.95
CA PHE A 48 2.54 -15.26 -15.95
C PHE A 48 1.58 -15.55 -14.79
N GLY A 49 0.42 -14.90 -14.73
CA GLY A 49 -0.61 -15.10 -13.72
C GLY A 49 -0.51 -14.18 -12.51
N VAL A 50 -1.19 -14.53 -11.43
CA VAL A 50 -1.29 -13.68 -10.22
C VAL A 50 -0.17 -13.92 -9.21
N ASN A 51 0.63 -14.97 -9.39
CA ASN A 51 1.71 -15.32 -8.48
C ASN A 51 2.94 -14.44 -8.77
N ILE A 52 3.23 -13.51 -7.85
CA ILE A 52 4.32 -12.54 -8.01
C ILE A 52 5.68 -13.25 -7.80
N PRO A 53 6.60 -13.20 -8.79
CA PRO A 53 7.93 -13.80 -8.65
C PRO A 53 8.76 -13.15 -7.54
N LYS A 54 9.55 -13.95 -6.81
CA LYS A 54 10.31 -13.49 -5.62
C LYS A 54 11.38 -12.44 -5.91
N ASN A 55 11.82 -12.27 -7.15
CA ASN A 55 12.81 -11.27 -7.55
C ASN A 55 12.19 -9.92 -7.95
N VAL A 56 10.85 -9.82 -7.98
CA VAL A 56 10.14 -8.56 -8.19
C VAL A 56 10.30 -7.67 -6.95
N LYS A 57 10.54 -6.38 -7.20
CA LYS A 57 10.67 -5.32 -6.19
C LYS A 57 9.46 -4.41 -6.13
N SER A 58 8.74 -4.23 -7.22
CA SER A 58 7.59 -3.33 -7.27
C SER A 58 6.46 -3.89 -8.11
N LEU A 59 5.23 -3.50 -7.78
CA LEU A 59 4.07 -3.72 -8.63
C LEU A 59 3.69 -2.40 -9.30
N ASP A 60 3.47 -2.46 -10.61
CA ASP A 60 3.18 -1.28 -11.42
C ASP A 60 1.76 -0.72 -11.18
N VAL A 61 1.52 0.47 -11.74
CA VAL A 61 0.23 1.15 -11.71
C VAL A 61 -0.86 0.21 -12.22
N ALA A 62 -1.92 0.07 -11.44
CA ALA A 62 -3.07 -0.79 -11.75
C ALA A 62 -2.71 -2.26 -12.11
N CYS A 63 -1.55 -2.77 -11.67
CA CYS A 63 -1.05 -4.11 -12.03
C CYS A 63 -2.07 -5.21 -11.76
N PHE A 64 -2.71 -5.17 -10.58
CA PHE A 64 -3.73 -6.10 -10.12
C PHE A 64 -5.15 -5.49 -10.12
N SER A 65 -5.37 -4.33 -10.73
CA SER A 65 -6.70 -3.71 -10.72
C SER A 65 -7.74 -4.66 -11.34
N GLN A 66 -8.92 -4.72 -10.70
CA GLN A 66 -10.04 -5.59 -11.06
C GLN A 66 -9.68 -7.09 -11.05
N CYS A 67 -8.68 -7.50 -10.27
CA CYS A 67 -8.39 -8.93 -10.09
C CYS A 67 -9.50 -9.65 -9.33
N GLU A 68 -9.89 -10.81 -9.83
CA GLU A 68 -10.87 -11.70 -9.21
C GLU A 68 -10.18 -12.76 -8.34
N VAL A 69 -9.37 -12.31 -7.37
CA VAL A 69 -8.67 -13.18 -6.42
C VAL A 69 -9.14 -12.91 -5.00
N GLN A 70 -9.25 -13.96 -4.18
CA GLN A 70 -9.63 -13.83 -2.77
C GLN A 70 -8.45 -13.43 -1.87
N GLU A 71 -7.24 -13.82 -2.26
CA GLU A 71 -6.02 -13.52 -1.53
C GLU A 71 -4.88 -13.28 -2.52
N VAL A 72 -4.01 -12.32 -2.21
CA VAL A 72 -2.78 -12.06 -2.96
C VAL A 72 -1.58 -12.35 -2.07
N GLN A 73 -0.69 -13.23 -2.54
CA GLN A 73 0.58 -13.50 -1.88
C GLN A 73 1.62 -12.44 -2.28
N LEU A 74 1.84 -11.46 -1.40
CA LEU A 74 2.88 -10.45 -1.58
C LEU A 74 4.24 -10.99 -1.10
N PRO A 75 5.23 -11.22 -1.98
CA PRO A 75 6.54 -11.72 -1.55
C PRO A 75 7.30 -10.66 -0.75
N ASP A 76 8.07 -11.12 0.25
CA ASP A 76 8.88 -10.29 1.14
C ASP A 76 9.86 -9.35 0.44
N ASN A 77 10.19 -9.56 -0.84
CA ASN A 77 11.12 -8.70 -1.57
C ASN A 77 10.47 -7.45 -2.17
N LEU A 78 9.14 -7.35 -2.14
CA LEU A 78 8.42 -6.16 -2.59
C LEU A 78 8.71 -4.97 -1.67
N THR A 79 9.01 -3.84 -2.29
CA THR A 79 9.27 -2.57 -1.62
C THR A 79 8.22 -1.51 -1.98
N SER A 80 7.52 -1.63 -3.10
CA SER A 80 6.52 -0.63 -3.51
C SER A 80 5.31 -1.25 -4.24
N LEU A 81 4.13 -0.76 -3.88
CA LEU A 81 2.88 -0.94 -4.60
C LEU A 81 2.49 0.41 -5.21
N ALA A 82 2.31 0.49 -6.52
CA ALA A 82 1.97 1.75 -7.19
C ALA A 82 0.48 2.12 -7.07
N GLU A 83 0.13 3.27 -7.64
CA GLU A 83 -1.24 3.79 -7.69
C GLU A 83 -2.23 2.77 -8.31
N TYR A 84 -3.43 2.68 -7.76
CA TYR A 84 -4.49 1.75 -8.18
C TYR A 84 -4.11 0.26 -8.22
N CYS A 85 -2.97 -0.16 -7.64
CA CYS A 85 -2.40 -1.48 -7.89
C CYS A 85 -3.42 -2.62 -7.71
N PHE A 86 -4.21 -2.60 -6.63
CA PHE A 86 -5.29 -3.55 -6.33
C PHE A 86 -6.69 -2.91 -6.39
N SER A 87 -6.85 -1.76 -7.05
CA SER A 87 -8.14 -1.06 -7.12
C SER A 87 -9.22 -1.93 -7.76
N LYS A 88 -10.42 -1.93 -7.18
CA LYS A 88 -11.61 -2.70 -7.62
C LYS A 88 -11.43 -4.22 -7.58
N CYS A 89 -10.55 -4.74 -6.72
CA CYS A 89 -10.51 -6.18 -6.44
C CYS A 89 -11.67 -6.57 -5.52
N TYR A 90 -12.89 -6.63 -6.06
CA TYR A 90 -14.13 -6.83 -5.28
C TYR A 90 -14.16 -8.13 -4.48
N PHE A 91 -13.42 -9.15 -4.92
CA PHE A 91 -13.34 -10.46 -4.26
C PHE A 91 -12.17 -10.59 -3.28
N LEU A 92 -11.28 -9.60 -3.20
CA LEU A 92 -10.10 -9.67 -2.34
C LEU A 92 -10.53 -9.59 -0.88
N GLU A 93 -10.46 -10.72 -0.18
CA GLU A 93 -10.90 -10.84 1.23
C GLU A 93 -9.76 -10.60 2.20
N ARG A 94 -8.53 -10.94 1.80
CA ARG A 94 -7.37 -11.00 2.68
C ARG A 94 -6.12 -10.39 2.06
N VAL A 95 -5.49 -9.46 2.79
CA VAL A 95 -4.20 -8.85 2.45
C VAL A 95 -3.27 -8.85 3.66
N ILE A 96 -2.05 -9.35 3.47
CA ILE A 96 -0.92 -9.06 4.36
C ILE A 96 0.08 -8.21 3.58
N LEU A 97 0.33 -6.99 4.04
CA LEU A 97 1.35 -6.11 3.51
C LEU A 97 2.72 -6.49 4.08
N SER A 98 3.54 -7.13 3.25
CA SER A 98 4.80 -7.76 3.65
C SER A 98 5.88 -6.78 4.12
N LYS A 99 6.78 -7.27 4.96
CA LYS A 99 7.72 -6.49 5.79
C LYS A 99 8.54 -5.39 5.11
N ASN A 100 8.92 -5.57 3.85
CA ASN A 100 9.83 -4.64 3.16
C ASN A 100 9.12 -3.57 2.34
N ILE A 101 7.78 -3.56 2.33
CA ILE A 101 7.01 -2.52 1.65
C ILE A 101 7.27 -1.19 2.37
N ILE A 102 7.76 -0.20 1.62
CA ILE A 102 8.00 1.16 2.11
C ILE A 102 7.04 2.19 1.49
N HIS A 103 6.31 1.79 0.44
CA HIS A 103 5.43 2.67 -0.31
C HIS A 103 4.17 1.92 -0.79
N ILE A 104 3.00 2.53 -0.59
CA ILE A 104 1.69 2.09 -1.07
C ILE A 104 1.04 3.32 -1.70
N GLY A 105 0.84 3.30 -3.02
CA GLY A 105 0.35 4.45 -3.76
C GLY A 105 -1.12 4.78 -3.49
N SER A 106 -1.55 5.97 -3.89
CA SER A 106 -2.95 6.39 -3.83
C SER A 106 -3.88 5.38 -4.51
N TYR A 107 -5.10 5.25 -3.98
CA TYR A 107 -6.14 4.35 -4.48
C TYR A 107 -5.73 2.86 -4.56
N CYS A 108 -4.60 2.44 -3.95
CA CYS A 108 -4.03 1.11 -4.16
C CYS A 108 -5.04 -0.02 -3.89
N PHE A 109 -5.83 0.09 -2.83
CA PHE A 109 -6.89 -0.86 -2.47
C PHE A 109 -8.29 -0.24 -2.53
N SER A 110 -8.48 0.87 -3.26
CA SER A 110 -9.80 1.48 -3.45
C SER A 110 -10.79 0.47 -4.02
N ASP A 111 -12.02 0.45 -3.52
CA ASP A 111 -13.10 -0.43 -3.94
C ASP A 111 -12.82 -1.93 -3.75
N CYS A 112 -11.91 -2.32 -2.85
CA CYS A 112 -11.80 -3.70 -2.38
C CYS A 112 -12.95 -4.03 -1.41
N THR A 113 -14.18 -4.06 -1.92
CA THR A 113 -15.40 -4.21 -1.09
C THR A 113 -15.47 -5.56 -0.36
N GLY A 114 -14.76 -6.58 -0.82
CA GLY A 114 -14.62 -7.88 -0.14
C GLY A 114 -13.59 -7.90 1.00
N LEU A 115 -12.77 -6.86 1.16
CA LEU A 115 -11.64 -6.87 2.09
C LEU A 115 -12.12 -6.90 3.54
N THR A 116 -11.92 -8.05 4.19
CA THR A 116 -12.30 -8.26 5.61
C THR A 116 -11.10 -8.33 6.53
N PHE A 117 -9.93 -8.74 6.00
CA PHE A 117 -8.70 -8.87 6.76
C PHE A 117 -7.56 -8.11 6.09
N LEU A 118 -7.04 -7.11 6.79
CA LEU A 118 -5.86 -6.35 6.41
C LEU A 118 -4.86 -6.39 7.57
N LYS A 119 -3.61 -6.80 7.28
CA LYS A 119 -2.51 -6.78 8.25
C LYS A 119 -1.32 -6.06 7.66
N PHE A 120 -0.77 -5.10 8.42
CA PHE A 120 0.50 -4.46 8.11
C PHE A 120 1.64 -5.20 8.83
N GLU A 121 2.57 -5.77 8.08
CA GLU A 121 3.87 -6.22 8.59
C GLU A 121 5.00 -5.26 8.19
N CYS A 122 4.65 -4.23 7.42
CA CYS A 122 5.55 -3.22 6.88
C CYS A 122 5.69 -1.98 7.78
N HIS A 123 6.71 -1.17 7.48
CA HIS A 123 7.01 0.09 8.17
C HIS A 123 6.90 1.26 7.19
N ILE A 124 5.67 1.67 6.92
CA ILE A 124 5.36 2.82 6.06
C ILE A 124 5.20 4.10 6.90
N GLN A 125 5.49 5.25 6.28
CA GLN A 125 5.33 6.57 6.92
C GLN A 125 4.00 7.24 6.58
N THR A 126 3.45 6.91 5.41
CA THR A 126 2.26 7.57 4.88
C THR A 126 1.29 6.52 4.35
N LEU A 127 0.02 6.71 4.66
CA LEU A 127 -1.09 6.12 3.93
C LEU A 127 -1.60 7.17 2.96
N GLU A 128 -1.55 6.91 1.65
CA GLU A 128 -1.87 7.92 0.64
C GLU A 128 -3.38 8.10 0.45
N GLU A 129 -3.73 9.12 -0.34
CA GLU A 129 -5.11 9.47 -0.70
C GLU A 129 -5.89 8.25 -1.20
N ASN A 130 -7.12 8.09 -0.69
CA ASN A 130 -8.06 7.03 -1.06
C ASN A 130 -7.50 5.59 -1.02
N THR A 131 -6.39 5.32 -0.33
CA THR A 131 -5.71 4.01 -0.37
C THR A 131 -6.64 2.84 -0.07
N PHE A 132 -7.57 2.99 0.87
CA PHE A 132 -8.57 2.00 1.25
C PHE A 132 -10.01 2.52 1.11
N ALA A 133 -10.23 3.50 0.22
CA ALA A 133 -11.58 4.01 -0.04
C ALA A 133 -12.55 2.90 -0.44
N ASN A 134 -13.79 2.97 0.03
CA ASN A 134 -14.86 2.00 -0.25
C ASN A 134 -14.55 0.54 0.16
N CYS A 135 -13.60 0.29 1.07
CA CYS A 135 -13.38 -1.04 1.67
C CYS A 135 -14.51 -1.38 2.67
N SER A 136 -15.73 -1.53 2.18
CA SER A 136 -16.96 -1.58 2.96
C SER A 136 -17.14 -2.82 3.85
N SER A 137 -16.30 -3.84 3.70
CA SER A 137 -16.30 -5.03 4.56
C SER A 137 -15.21 -5.03 5.64
N LEU A 138 -14.32 -4.02 5.66
CA LEU A 138 -13.24 -3.95 6.63
C LEU A 138 -13.77 -3.56 8.00
N LYS A 139 -13.64 -4.44 9.00
CA LYS A 139 -14.24 -4.23 10.34
C LYS A 139 -13.30 -3.61 11.36
N THR A 140 -12.03 -4.00 11.31
CA THR A 140 -11.02 -3.59 12.28
C THR A 140 -9.77 -3.21 11.53
N LEU A 141 -9.12 -2.14 11.98
CA LEU A 141 -7.91 -1.63 11.37
C LEU A 141 -6.88 -1.32 12.45
N ASP A 142 -5.72 -1.96 12.34
CA ASP A 142 -4.53 -1.62 13.10
C ASP A 142 -3.56 -0.88 12.17
N ILE A 143 -3.44 0.44 12.35
CA ILE A 143 -2.49 1.25 11.57
C ILE A 143 -1.09 1.03 12.16
N PRO A 144 -0.07 0.68 11.34
CA PRO A 144 1.22 0.26 11.84
C PRO A 144 1.99 1.41 12.49
N ASN A 145 2.81 1.07 13.50
CA ASN A 145 3.75 2.00 14.11
C ASN A 145 4.71 2.55 13.05
N GLY A 146 4.90 3.87 13.02
CA GLY A 146 5.72 4.57 12.04
C GLY A 146 4.92 5.42 11.06
N VAL A 147 3.62 5.17 10.91
CA VAL A 147 2.74 6.06 10.14
C VAL A 147 2.65 7.41 10.84
N LYS A 148 2.90 8.46 10.07
CA LYS A 148 2.85 9.88 10.44
C LYS A 148 1.66 10.59 9.83
N THR A 149 1.25 10.19 8.63
CA THR A 149 0.17 10.86 7.89
C THR A 149 -0.79 9.83 7.30
N ILE A 150 -2.08 10.10 7.46
CA ILE A 150 -3.15 9.41 6.75
C ILE A 150 -3.79 10.42 5.79
N GLY A 151 -3.67 10.17 4.50
CA GLY A 151 -4.08 11.08 3.43
C GLY A 151 -5.60 11.23 3.28
N ASP A 152 -5.98 12.14 2.39
CA ASP A 152 -7.37 12.49 2.13
C ASP A 152 -8.20 11.26 1.75
N GLU A 153 -9.39 11.14 2.33
CA GLU A 153 -10.35 10.08 2.01
C GLU A 153 -9.80 8.63 2.13
N CYS A 154 -8.69 8.42 2.85
CA CYS A 154 -7.99 7.13 2.86
C CYS A 154 -8.89 5.95 3.26
N PHE A 155 -9.88 6.16 4.13
CA PHE A 155 -10.86 5.18 4.57
C PHE A 155 -12.32 5.64 4.33
N VAL A 156 -12.55 6.53 3.37
CA VAL A 156 -13.92 6.98 3.04
C VAL A 156 -14.81 5.79 2.70
N ASN A 157 -16.07 5.82 3.16
CA ASN A 157 -17.06 4.76 2.95
C ASN A 157 -16.64 3.36 3.44
N CYS A 158 -15.71 3.23 4.39
CA CYS A 158 -15.46 1.98 5.09
C CYS A 158 -16.59 1.69 6.10
N SER A 159 -17.79 1.41 5.58
CA SER A 159 -19.04 1.43 6.35
C SER A 159 -19.14 0.35 7.43
N ALA A 160 -18.40 -0.76 7.32
CA ALA A 160 -18.30 -1.80 8.34
C ALA A 160 -17.19 -1.55 9.37
N LEU A 161 -16.37 -0.51 9.23
CA LEU A 161 -15.25 -0.24 10.13
C LEU A 161 -15.78 0.16 11.50
N GLU A 162 -15.54 -0.69 12.51
CA GLU A 162 -16.02 -0.50 13.88
C GLU A 162 -14.93 0.09 14.78
N ILE A 163 -13.67 -0.32 14.58
CA ILE A 163 -12.53 0.00 15.44
C ILE A 163 -11.32 0.36 14.58
N VAL A 164 -10.68 1.48 14.91
CA VAL A 164 -9.40 1.91 14.33
C VAL A 164 -8.40 2.18 15.44
N ASN A 165 -7.31 1.42 15.45
CA ASN A 165 -6.19 1.64 16.34
C ASN A 165 -5.12 2.47 15.63
N MET A 166 -4.95 3.71 16.08
CA MET A 166 -4.00 4.67 15.52
C MET A 166 -2.68 4.67 16.29
N PRO A 167 -1.51 4.76 15.62
CA PRO A 167 -0.21 4.75 16.29
C PRO A 167 0.06 6.10 16.98
N TYR A 168 0.85 6.07 18.05
CA TYR A 168 1.26 7.29 18.77
C TYR A 168 2.16 8.21 17.92
N THR A 169 2.74 7.69 16.83
CA THR A 169 3.57 8.44 15.88
C THR A 169 2.75 9.28 14.89
N LEU A 170 1.43 9.14 14.89
CA LEU A 170 0.56 9.84 13.95
C LEU A 170 0.57 11.35 14.23
N GLU A 171 0.80 12.15 13.19
CA GLU A 171 0.93 13.60 13.23
C GLU A 171 -0.23 14.30 12.51
N GLU A 172 -0.76 13.67 11.44
CA GLU A 172 -1.84 14.22 10.61
C GLU A 172 -2.84 13.14 10.18
N ILE A 173 -4.13 13.47 10.31
CA ILE A 173 -5.26 12.76 9.70
C ILE A 173 -5.94 13.75 8.76
N SER A 174 -5.88 13.52 7.46
CA SER A 174 -6.31 14.52 6.47
C SER A 174 -7.83 14.50 6.22
N THR A 175 -8.28 15.25 5.21
CA THR A 175 -9.68 15.60 4.95
C THR A 175 -10.51 14.36 4.66
N LYS A 176 -11.73 14.28 5.22
CA LYS A 176 -12.70 13.20 4.96
C LYS A 176 -12.18 11.78 5.16
N CYS A 177 -11.08 11.61 5.89
CA CYS A 177 -10.37 10.32 6.01
C CYS A 177 -11.27 9.16 6.44
N PHE A 178 -12.22 9.39 7.36
CA PHE A 178 -13.19 8.40 7.83
C PHE A 178 -14.64 8.79 7.50
N GLU A 179 -14.86 9.63 6.48
CA GLU A 179 -16.22 10.02 6.07
C GLU A 179 -17.05 8.76 5.75
N ASN A 180 -18.29 8.75 6.23
CA ASN A 180 -19.27 7.66 6.05
C ASN A 180 -18.80 6.28 6.59
N CYS A 181 -17.92 6.28 7.60
CA CYS A 181 -17.66 5.09 8.43
C CYS A 181 -18.78 4.89 9.45
N ILE A 182 -19.99 4.54 8.96
CA ILE A 182 -21.22 4.51 9.77
C ILE A 182 -21.19 3.55 10.96
N SER A 183 -20.30 2.54 10.94
CA SER A 183 -20.17 1.57 12.03
C SER A 183 -19.14 1.95 13.08
N LEU A 184 -18.35 3.00 12.85
CA LEU A 184 -17.26 3.42 13.70
C LEU A 184 -17.82 3.96 15.01
N ARG A 185 -17.43 3.36 16.14
CA ARG A 185 -18.03 3.66 17.46
C ARG A 185 -17.13 4.49 18.35
N ASP A 186 -15.85 4.14 18.35
CA ASP A 186 -14.85 4.72 19.24
C ASP A 186 -13.62 5.12 18.42
N VAL A 187 -13.15 6.35 18.63
CA VAL A 187 -11.91 6.85 18.05
C VAL A 187 -11.13 7.57 19.14
N VAL A 188 -9.89 7.11 19.35
CA VAL A 188 -8.91 7.79 20.20
C VAL A 188 -7.93 8.50 19.28
N ILE A 189 -7.91 9.83 19.31
CA ILE A 189 -6.94 10.61 18.53
C ILE A 189 -5.60 10.61 19.29
N PRO A 190 -4.51 10.08 18.71
CA PRO A 190 -3.22 10.05 19.39
C PRO A 190 -2.70 11.44 19.74
N ASN A 191 -1.93 11.54 20.83
CA ASN A 191 -1.41 12.82 21.30
C ASN A 191 -0.46 13.54 20.31
N GLY A 192 0.14 12.79 19.38
CA GLY A 192 1.01 13.32 18.33
C GLY A 192 0.25 14.09 17.24
N VAL A 193 -1.07 13.89 17.11
CA VAL A 193 -1.85 14.49 16.03
C VAL A 193 -1.97 15.99 16.26
N THR A 194 -1.44 16.76 15.31
CA THR A 194 -1.48 18.23 15.29
C THR A 194 -2.43 18.77 14.23
N ARG A 195 -2.82 17.93 13.28
CA ARG A 195 -3.71 18.28 12.16
C ARG A 195 -4.79 17.23 12.00
N LEU A 196 -6.04 17.69 12.06
CA LEU A 196 -7.22 16.91 11.74
C LEU A 196 -7.95 17.62 10.60
N GLY A 197 -8.13 16.92 9.48
CA GLY A 197 -8.72 17.46 8.27
C GLY A 197 -10.21 17.72 8.42
N LYS A 198 -10.73 18.58 7.54
CA LYS A 198 -12.16 18.92 7.51
C LYS A 198 -12.99 17.67 7.25
N GLU A 199 -14.17 17.59 7.88
CA GLU A 199 -15.15 16.51 7.65
C GLU A 199 -14.58 15.09 7.88
N CYS A 200 -13.49 14.96 8.65
CA CYS A 200 -12.77 13.70 8.83
C CYS A 200 -13.68 12.55 9.32
N PHE A 201 -14.65 12.85 10.18
CA PHE A 201 -15.64 11.90 10.72
C PHE A 201 -17.08 12.24 10.28
N LEU A 202 -17.24 12.92 9.15
CA LEU A 202 -18.56 13.25 8.60
C LEU A 202 -19.35 11.95 8.38
N GLN A 203 -20.63 11.92 8.77
CA GLN A 203 -21.50 10.74 8.66
C GLN A 203 -21.05 9.49 9.45
N CYS A 204 -20.14 9.63 10.43
CA CYS A 204 -19.87 8.58 11.42
C CYS A 204 -21.01 8.52 12.46
N ILE A 205 -22.19 8.04 12.06
CA ILE A 205 -23.43 8.14 12.85
C ILE A 205 -23.43 7.35 14.16
N ARG A 206 -22.51 6.38 14.33
CA ARG A 206 -22.36 5.60 15.58
C ARG A 206 -21.23 6.08 16.47
N LEU A 207 -20.48 7.10 16.04
CA LEU A 207 -19.37 7.66 16.80
C LEU A 207 -19.94 8.48 17.96
N THR A 208 -19.88 7.92 19.17
CA THR A 208 -20.47 8.56 20.35
C THR A 208 -19.51 9.53 21.03
N GLU A 209 -18.22 9.26 20.96
CA GLU A 209 -17.19 10.07 21.59
C GLU A 209 -15.93 10.07 20.72
N ILE A 210 -15.32 11.25 20.60
CA ILE A 210 -13.96 11.41 20.10
C ILE A 210 -13.13 11.84 21.30
N VAL A 211 -12.24 10.97 21.77
CA VAL A 211 -11.28 11.34 22.82
C VAL A 211 -10.19 12.17 22.16
N LYS A 212 -10.29 13.49 22.32
CA LYS A 212 -9.38 14.49 21.76
C LYS A 212 -8.18 14.73 22.67
N ASN A 213 -7.06 15.14 22.09
CA ASN A 213 -5.94 15.75 22.83
C ASN A 213 -6.09 17.28 22.87
N GLU A 214 -5.59 17.90 23.94
CA GLU A 214 -5.55 19.35 24.21
C GLU A 214 -4.85 20.19 23.12
N ARG A 215 -4.14 19.55 22.18
CA ARG A 215 -3.37 20.20 21.10
C ARG A 215 -4.16 20.45 19.81
N LEU A 216 -5.37 19.94 19.69
CA LEU A 216 -6.23 20.16 18.52
C LEU A 216 -6.96 21.50 18.68
N TYR A 217 -6.66 22.49 17.83
CA TYR A 217 -7.42 23.73 17.78
C TYR A 217 -8.84 23.44 17.25
N GLU A 218 -9.82 24.04 17.92
CA GLU A 218 -11.26 23.88 17.71
C GLU A 218 -11.64 24.04 16.22
N ASP A 219 -12.19 22.97 15.60
CA ASP A 219 -13.16 23.01 14.50
C ASP A 219 -13.47 21.57 14.04
N ILE A 220 -14.08 20.78 14.93
CA ILE A 220 -14.54 19.42 14.61
C ILE A 220 -16.04 19.38 14.85
N TYR A 221 -16.81 19.80 13.84
CA TYR A 221 -18.25 19.59 13.72
C TYR A 221 -18.62 19.38 12.25
#